data_AF-A0A4Y9YG26-F1
#
_entry.id   AF-A0A4Y9YG26-F1
#
_cell.length_a   1.000
_cell.length_b   1.000
_cell.length_c   1.000
_cell.angle_alpha   90.00
_cell.angle_beta   90.00
_cell.angle_gamma   90.00
#
_symmetry.space_group_name_H-M   'P 1'
#
loop_
_entity.id
_entity.type
_entity.pdbx_description
1 polymer ?
#
loop_
_entity_poly.entity_id
_entity_poly.type
_entity_poly.pdbx_seq_one_letter_code
_entity_poly.pdbx_strand_id
1 'polypeptide(L)'
;MLVLYETALGYCIFKLTDSAKVQSANLWEEFETPERANKLLKLKSLHRFTSTATAVEDITALQEGKLGKGLKKFLSDEIVGKGKAKETLAVFDPKLGHSISKKLGINVVANESMDLFRGIRSQLASLLDGLDPKDLATMSLGLSHSLSRFKLKFSPDKVDTMVVQAIALLDDLDKEINIYSMRVKEWHGWHFPELAKIIVDNLAYAKVVKAMGFRTNAATTDFSAILPEDLEATVKAAAEISMGTEISDSDIAHIHSLCDQVIAITAYRTQLAEYLRNRMNAIAPNLTALVGELVGARLISHAGSLLNLAKHPASTVQILGAEKALFRALKTKHDTPKYGLIYHASLIGQAPPKLKGKMARMVATKAALSIRVDALSDVDSKSEPQAPSIGIENRAKLEARLRALEGQGDAAAVRSAFSGRTQQKFQMGGEAKTYNDQADFVSTQREPVESAVQAALDVKEEKRRAKEERRAKRRAEKEVKSDGENGVAEDDAMDVDGEESKKEKKRKRRESEAAEVVEKSKDLDAETEAERKARKKARKAEKAAAAAAGEADGAESTKKKRRKSEA
;
A
#
# COMPACT_ATOMS: atom_id res chain seq x y z
N MET A 1 -10.53 -6.09 64.88
CA MET A 1 -10.72 -5.63 63.49
C MET A 1 -9.72 -6.36 62.60
N LEU A 2 -10.17 -6.86 61.45
CA LEU A 2 -9.32 -7.47 60.43
C LEU A 2 -9.07 -6.45 59.32
N VAL A 3 -7.90 -6.44 58.72
CA VAL A 3 -7.55 -5.54 57.60
C VAL A 3 -7.17 -6.39 56.41
N LEU A 4 -7.89 -6.23 55.29
CA LEU A 4 -7.53 -6.85 54.02
C LEU A 4 -6.55 -5.95 53.28
N TYR A 5 -5.36 -6.45 52.97
CA TYR A 5 -4.37 -5.76 52.16
C TYR A 5 -4.03 -6.56 50.92
N GLU A 6 -3.94 -5.87 49.79
CA GLU A 6 -3.64 -6.46 48.48
C GLU A 6 -2.20 -6.11 48.09
N THR A 7 -1.43 -7.12 47.73
CA THR A 7 -0.04 -6.97 47.29
C THR A 7 0.22 -7.78 46.03
N ALA A 8 1.33 -7.51 45.34
CA ALA A 8 1.75 -8.26 44.16
C ALA A 8 1.98 -9.76 44.45
N LEU A 9 2.27 -10.10 45.70
CA LEU A 9 2.42 -11.49 46.17
C LEU A 9 1.07 -12.22 46.32
N GLY A 10 -0.01 -11.49 46.63
CA GLY A 10 -1.25 -12.10 47.09
C GLY A 10 -2.14 -11.22 47.96
N TYR A 11 -3.04 -11.88 48.70
CA TYR A 11 -3.94 -11.24 49.66
C TYR A 11 -3.47 -11.49 51.09
N CYS A 12 -3.36 -10.42 51.88
CA CYS A 12 -2.94 -10.47 53.28
C CYS A 12 -4.11 -10.09 54.18
N ILE A 13 -4.31 -10.83 55.27
CA ILE A 13 -5.20 -10.41 56.36
C ILE A 13 -4.34 -10.11 57.57
N PHE A 14 -4.36 -8.86 58.01
CA PHE A 14 -3.74 -8.44 59.26
C PHE A 14 -4.80 -8.39 60.37
N LYS A 15 -4.43 -8.89 61.56
CA LYS A 15 -5.22 -8.72 62.76
C LYS A 15 -4.68 -7.52 63.54
N LEU A 16 -5.55 -6.54 63.75
CA LEU A 16 -5.25 -5.40 64.60
C LEU A 16 -5.51 -5.76 66.07
N THR A 17 -4.53 -5.53 66.94
CA THR A 17 -4.60 -5.80 68.39
C THR A 17 -5.39 -4.74 69.15
N ASP A 18 -5.37 -3.48 68.70
CA ASP A 18 -6.03 -2.36 69.39
C ASP A 18 -6.98 -1.60 68.45
N SER A 19 -8.28 -1.92 68.50
CA SER A 19 -9.30 -1.35 67.61
C SER A 19 -9.64 0.11 67.92
N ALA A 20 -9.27 0.62 69.09
CA ALA A 20 -9.57 2.00 69.49
C ALA A 20 -8.64 3.03 68.84
N LYS A 21 -7.40 2.65 68.50
CA LYS A 21 -6.40 3.54 67.90
C LYS A 21 -6.63 3.85 66.41
N VAL A 22 -7.52 3.11 65.75
CA VAL A 22 -7.83 3.26 64.31
C VAL A 22 -8.41 4.65 63.98
N GLN A 23 -9.11 5.26 64.92
CA GLN A 23 -9.73 6.59 64.76
C GLN A 23 -8.84 7.74 65.27
N SER A 24 -7.64 7.44 65.79
CA SER A 24 -6.73 8.46 66.31
C SER A 24 -5.93 9.13 65.19
N ALA A 25 -5.80 10.46 65.23
CA ALA A 25 -5.07 11.24 64.23
C ALA A 25 -3.55 10.93 64.18
N ASN A 26 -3.01 10.30 65.23
CA ASN A 26 -1.58 9.99 65.38
C ASN A 26 -1.21 8.55 65.00
N LEU A 27 -2.07 7.85 64.25
CA LEU A 27 -1.84 6.45 63.86
C LEU A 27 -0.51 6.23 63.10
N TRP A 28 -0.01 7.25 62.41
CA TRP A 28 1.24 7.19 61.65
C TRP A 28 2.49 7.01 62.53
N GLU A 29 2.49 7.48 63.78
CA GLU A 29 3.62 7.38 64.72
C GLU A 29 3.93 5.92 65.11
N GLU A 30 2.91 5.05 65.05
CA GLU A 30 3.04 3.62 65.33
C GLU A 30 3.69 2.86 64.15
N PHE A 31 3.83 3.49 62.98
CA PHE A 31 4.40 2.90 61.75
C PHE A 31 5.81 3.40 61.40
N GLU A 32 6.38 4.32 62.19
CA GLU A 32 7.75 4.81 61.97
C GLU A 32 8.80 3.70 62.17
N THR A 33 8.64 2.86 63.19
CA THR A 33 9.57 1.76 63.47
C THR A 33 8.93 0.40 63.18
N PRO A 34 9.68 -0.54 62.58
CA PRO A 34 9.16 -1.86 62.21
C PRO A 34 8.70 -2.67 63.44
N GLU A 35 9.32 -2.45 64.58
CA GLU A 35 9.00 -3.11 65.85
C GLU A 35 7.65 -2.67 66.43
N ARG A 36 7.29 -1.38 66.27
CA ARG A 36 5.98 -0.86 66.69
C ARG A 36 4.89 -1.33 65.74
N ALA A 37 5.17 -1.32 64.43
CA ALA A 37 4.26 -1.84 63.42
C ALA A 37 3.89 -3.32 63.65
N ASN A 38 4.87 -4.17 63.97
CA ASN A 38 4.65 -5.60 64.27
C ASN A 38 3.91 -5.86 65.60
N LYS A 39 3.93 -4.89 66.54
CA LYS A 39 3.12 -4.96 67.78
C LYS A 39 1.66 -4.61 67.53
N LEU A 40 1.42 -3.63 66.66
CA LEU A 40 0.08 -3.15 66.30
C LEU A 40 -0.64 -4.07 65.31
N LEU A 41 0.06 -4.54 64.29
CA LEU A 41 -0.46 -5.40 63.23
C LEU A 41 0.30 -6.72 63.23
N LYS A 42 -0.45 -7.82 63.36
CA LYS A 42 0.07 -9.17 63.19
C LYS A 42 -0.52 -9.81 61.94
N LEU A 43 0.31 -10.40 61.11
CA LEU A 43 -0.14 -11.20 59.98
C LEU A 43 -0.94 -12.40 60.50
N LYS A 44 -2.21 -12.52 60.09
CA LYS A 44 -3.06 -13.66 60.46
C LYS A 44 -2.97 -14.75 59.40
N SER A 45 -3.09 -14.37 58.13
CA SER A 45 -3.03 -15.29 57.00
C SER A 45 -2.61 -14.56 55.73
N LEU A 46 -1.91 -15.30 54.86
CA LEU A 46 -1.41 -14.83 53.58
C LEU A 46 -1.82 -15.85 52.51
N HIS A 47 -2.61 -15.41 51.54
CA HIS A 47 -2.88 -16.19 50.34
C HIS A 47 -1.95 -15.74 49.22
N ARG A 48 -0.93 -16.55 48.93
CA ARG A 48 0.02 -16.31 47.84
C ARG A 48 -0.60 -16.71 46.50
N PHE A 49 -0.36 -15.91 45.47
CA PHE A 49 -0.71 -16.32 44.11
C PHE A 49 0.19 -17.47 43.66
N THR A 50 -0.40 -18.49 43.04
CA THR A 50 0.33 -19.67 42.56
C THR A 50 0.99 -19.44 41.20
N SER A 51 0.39 -18.58 40.36
CA SER A 51 0.88 -18.25 39.02
C SER A 51 0.63 -16.78 38.68
N THR A 52 1.42 -16.24 37.75
CA THR A 52 1.24 -14.88 37.21
C THR A 52 -0.09 -14.74 36.47
N ALA A 53 -0.58 -15.81 35.83
CA ALA A 53 -1.87 -15.80 35.13
C ALA A 53 -3.04 -15.61 36.10
N THR A 54 -3.06 -16.40 37.19
CA THR A 54 -4.06 -16.27 38.26
C THR A 54 -4.00 -14.89 38.92
N ALA A 55 -2.79 -14.34 39.11
CA ALA A 55 -2.61 -13.01 39.68
C ALA A 55 -3.17 -11.91 38.76
N VAL A 56 -3.00 -12.00 37.44
CA VAL A 56 -3.59 -11.04 36.49
C VAL A 56 -5.11 -11.14 36.47
N GLU A 57 -5.68 -12.35 36.49
CA GLU A 57 -7.13 -12.55 36.53
C GLU A 57 -7.76 -11.95 37.80
N ASP A 58 -7.18 -12.27 38.96
CA ASP A 58 -7.65 -11.79 40.25
C ASP A 58 -7.48 -10.26 40.39
N ILE A 59 -6.42 -9.66 39.85
CA ILE A 59 -6.25 -8.19 39.81
C ILE A 59 -7.18 -7.51 38.81
N THR A 60 -7.49 -8.16 37.69
CA THR A 60 -8.47 -7.60 36.73
C THR A 60 -9.86 -7.60 37.35
N ALA A 61 -10.23 -8.68 38.05
CA ALA A 61 -11.48 -8.73 38.82
C ALA A 61 -11.51 -7.67 39.92
N LEU A 62 -10.38 -7.46 40.61
CA LEU A 62 -10.21 -6.43 41.62
C LEU A 62 -10.40 -5.01 41.04
N GLN A 63 -9.83 -4.68 39.87
CA GLN A 63 -10.04 -3.39 39.19
C GLN A 63 -11.51 -3.12 38.85
N GLU A 64 -12.28 -4.17 38.56
CA GLU A 64 -13.72 -4.09 38.31
C GLU A 64 -14.55 -4.08 39.61
N GLY A 65 -13.93 -4.18 40.78
CA GLY A 65 -14.59 -4.29 42.09
C GLY A 65 -15.33 -5.62 42.28
N LYS A 66 -15.00 -6.65 41.48
CA LYS A 66 -15.58 -7.99 41.55
C LYS A 66 -14.72 -8.91 42.40
N LEU A 67 -15.38 -9.77 43.17
CA LEU A 67 -14.71 -10.85 43.91
C LEU A 67 -14.18 -11.94 42.96
N GLY A 68 -12.85 -12.03 42.83
CA GLY A 68 -12.16 -13.13 42.15
C GLY A 68 -12.37 -14.47 42.87
N LYS A 69 -12.12 -15.58 42.15
CA LYS A 69 -12.29 -16.93 42.71
C LYS A 69 -11.30 -17.19 43.84
N GLY A 70 -10.06 -16.69 43.73
CA GLY A 70 -9.04 -16.79 44.78
C GLY A 70 -9.46 -16.04 46.05
N LEU A 71 -9.84 -14.76 45.90
CA LEU A 71 -10.28 -13.92 47.02
C LEU A 71 -11.52 -14.48 47.72
N LYS A 72 -12.50 -15.00 46.97
CA LYS A 72 -13.72 -15.58 47.55
C LYS A 72 -13.42 -16.80 48.43
N LYS A 73 -12.56 -17.72 47.95
CA LYS A 73 -12.14 -18.89 48.73
C LYS A 73 -11.40 -18.46 49.99
N PHE A 74 -10.42 -17.58 49.84
CA PHE A 74 -9.61 -17.09 50.95
C PHE A 74 -10.42 -16.43 52.08
N LEU A 75 -11.36 -15.54 51.74
CA LEU A 75 -12.23 -14.89 52.73
C LEU A 75 -13.21 -15.88 53.38
N SER A 76 -13.69 -16.88 52.62
CA SER A 76 -14.59 -17.91 53.16
C SER A 76 -13.87 -18.79 54.19
N ASP A 77 -12.65 -19.25 53.89
CA ASP A 77 -11.90 -20.16 54.74
C ASP A 77 -11.41 -19.47 56.03
N GLU A 78 -11.00 -18.20 55.96
CA GLU A 78 -10.36 -17.49 57.08
C GLU A 78 -11.31 -16.69 57.99
N ILE A 79 -12.48 -16.28 57.47
CA ILE A 79 -13.44 -15.43 58.19
C ILE A 79 -14.72 -16.20 58.50
N VAL A 80 -15.32 -16.83 57.48
CA VAL A 80 -16.60 -17.55 57.63
C VAL A 80 -16.39 -18.92 58.29
N GLY A 81 -15.41 -19.71 57.83
CA GLY A 81 -15.12 -21.05 58.34
C GLY A 81 -14.59 -21.09 59.78
N LYS A 82 -13.97 -20.01 60.27
CA LYS A 82 -13.43 -19.91 61.64
C LYS A 82 -14.38 -19.24 62.64
N GLY A 83 -15.65 -19.05 62.29
CA GLY A 83 -16.68 -18.53 63.21
C GLY A 83 -16.50 -17.05 63.62
N LYS A 84 -15.72 -16.27 62.87
CA LYS A 84 -15.39 -14.86 63.17
C LYS A 84 -16.20 -13.85 62.36
N ALA A 85 -17.42 -14.21 61.96
CA ALA A 85 -18.30 -13.37 61.14
C ALA A 85 -18.73 -12.05 61.84
N LYS A 86 -18.53 -11.92 63.16
CA LYS A 86 -18.80 -10.70 63.93
C LYS A 86 -17.61 -9.71 63.97
N GLU A 87 -16.41 -10.08 63.49
CA GLU A 87 -15.28 -9.15 63.42
C GLU A 87 -15.43 -8.22 62.19
N THR A 88 -15.24 -6.91 62.39
CA THR A 88 -15.25 -5.92 61.31
C THR A 88 -14.04 -6.06 60.39
N LEU A 89 -14.25 -6.08 59.07
CA LEU A 89 -13.22 -6.13 58.04
C LEU A 89 -12.99 -4.75 57.44
N ALA A 90 -11.76 -4.24 57.50
CA ALA A 90 -11.34 -3.00 56.86
C ALA A 90 -10.88 -3.29 55.42
N VAL A 91 -11.46 -2.58 54.45
CA VAL A 91 -11.12 -2.66 53.02
C VAL A 91 -10.83 -1.25 52.49
N PHE A 92 -9.87 -1.13 51.57
CA PHE A 92 -9.50 0.16 50.99
C PHE A 92 -10.55 0.69 50.00
N ASP A 93 -10.99 -0.14 49.03
CA ASP A 93 -11.97 0.26 48.02
C ASP A 93 -13.42 0.02 48.49
N PRO A 94 -14.28 1.05 48.54
CA PRO A 94 -15.71 0.91 48.83
C PRO A 94 -16.46 -0.03 47.89
N LYS A 95 -16.11 -0.08 46.59
CA LYS A 95 -16.79 -0.95 45.60
C LYS A 95 -16.53 -2.42 45.91
N LEU A 96 -15.27 -2.75 46.19
CA LEU A 96 -14.89 -4.09 46.62
C LEU A 96 -15.55 -4.44 47.96
N GLY A 97 -15.57 -3.50 48.90
CA GLY A 97 -16.23 -3.68 50.19
C GLY A 97 -17.73 -4.01 50.07
N HIS A 98 -18.44 -3.31 49.18
CA HIS A 98 -19.84 -3.61 48.87
C HIS A 98 -20.01 -5.01 48.26
N SER A 99 -19.16 -5.38 47.30
CA SER A 99 -19.15 -6.72 46.71
C SER A 99 -18.89 -7.84 47.74
N ILE A 100 -17.99 -7.61 48.69
CA ILE A 100 -17.68 -8.52 49.80
C ILE A 100 -18.88 -8.66 50.73
N SER A 101 -19.44 -7.53 51.20
CA SER A 101 -20.59 -7.53 52.09
C SER A 101 -21.79 -8.25 51.45
N LYS A 102 -22.10 -7.95 50.18
CA LYS A 102 -23.21 -8.56 49.44
C LYS A 102 -23.07 -10.06 49.22
N LYS A 103 -21.85 -10.56 48.93
CA LYS A 103 -21.64 -11.99 48.60
C LYS A 103 -21.28 -12.88 49.78
N LEU A 104 -20.67 -12.33 50.82
CA LEU A 104 -20.14 -13.10 51.97
C LEU A 104 -20.82 -12.75 53.30
N GLY A 105 -21.67 -11.70 53.36
CA GLY A 105 -22.40 -11.33 54.57
C GLY A 105 -21.52 -10.81 55.70
N ILE A 106 -20.31 -10.34 55.39
CA ILE A 106 -19.33 -9.81 56.36
C ILE A 106 -19.62 -8.32 56.61
N ASN A 107 -19.46 -7.87 57.86
CA ASN A 107 -19.52 -6.44 58.19
C ASN A 107 -18.20 -5.75 57.76
N VAL A 108 -18.27 -4.95 56.69
CA VAL A 108 -17.11 -4.30 56.06
C VAL A 108 -17.13 -2.80 56.35
N VAL A 109 -16.01 -2.29 56.86
CA VAL A 109 -15.74 -0.86 57.01
C VAL A 109 -14.82 -0.44 55.86
N ALA A 110 -15.27 0.47 55.01
CA ALA A 110 -14.50 0.95 53.86
C ALA A 110 -14.01 2.38 54.11
N ASN A 111 -12.76 2.66 53.72
CA ASN A 111 -12.18 4.01 53.61
C ASN A 111 -12.03 4.86 54.90
N GLU A 112 -12.24 4.31 56.10
CA GLU A 112 -12.15 5.09 57.35
C GLU A 112 -10.72 5.37 57.85
N SER A 113 -9.69 4.71 57.30
CA SER A 113 -8.31 4.86 57.82
C SER A 113 -7.25 4.72 56.73
N MET A 114 -7.09 5.76 55.91
CA MET A 114 -6.08 5.79 54.84
C MET A 114 -4.64 5.69 55.38
N ASP A 115 -4.39 6.23 56.57
CA ASP A 115 -3.09 6.17 57.25
C ASP A 115 -2.70 4.73 57.64
N LEU A 116 -3.68 3.88 57.96
CA LEU A 116 -3.46 2.45 58.24
C LEU A 116 -2.90 1.75 57.00
N PHE A 117 -3.52 1.94 55.83
CA PHE A 117 -3.08 1.34 54.57
C PHE A 117 -1.73 1.92 54.10
N ARG A 118 -1.45 3.19 54.40
CA ARG A 118 -0.15 3.82 54.13
C ARG A 118 0.95 3.24 55.02
N GLY A 119 0.69 3.06 56.31
CA GLY A 119 1.60 2.43 57.27
C GLY A 119 1.90 0.97 56.95
N ILE A 120 0.88 0.21 56.51
CA ILE A 120 1.08 -1.17 56.02
C ILE A 120 1.98 -1.18 54.77
N ARG A 121 1.83 -0.21 53.86
CA ARG A 121 2.65 -0.14 52.65
C ARG A 121 4.11 0.20 52.95
N SER A 122 4.38 1.13 53.86
CA SER A 122 5.75 1.50 54.23
C SER A 122 6.51 0.37 54.92
N GLN A 123 5.82 -0.42 55.76
CA GLN A 123 6.39 -1.52 56.54
C GLN A 123 6.04 -2.91 55.99
N LEU A 124 5.66 -3.02 54.71
CA LEU A 124 5.16 -4.28 54.16
C LEU A 124 6.19 -5.42 54.21
N ALA A 125 7.47 -5.10 53.98
CA ALA A 125 8.55 -6.09 54.01
C ALA A 125 8.78 -6.64 55.43
N SER A 126 8.68 -5.79 56.46
CA SER A 126 8.84 -6.18 57.86
C SER A 126 7.62 -6.91 58.42
N LEU A 127 6.41 -6.62 57.91
CA LEU A 127 5.15 -7.25 58.28
C LEU A 127 4.95 -8.67 57.67
N LEU A 128 5.73 -9.06 56.67
CA LEU A 128 5.57 -10.31 55.91
C LEU A 128 6.63 -11.39 56.25
N ASP A 129 7.22 -11.35 57.44
CA ASP A 129 8.19 -12.34 57.96
C ASP A 129 9.31 -12.68 56.96
N GLY A 130 10.23 -11.74 56.74
CA GLY A 130 11.54 -12.03 56.10
C GLY A 130 11.55 -12.05 54.58
N LEU A 131 10.56 -11.42 53.93
CA LEU A 131 10.61 -11.19 52.47
C LEU A 131 11.58 -10.04 52.15
N ASP A 132 12.56 -10.32 51.30
CA ASP A 132 13.46 -9.29 50.82
C ASP A 132 12.70 -8.22 50.01
N PRO A 133 12.95 -6.92 50.25
CA PRO A 133 12.31 -5.85 49.48
C PRO A 133 12.55 -5.95 47.97
N LYS A 134 13.68 -6.54 47.57
CA LYS A 134 14.04 -6.78 46.16
C LYS A 134 13.12 -7.81 45.52
N ASP A 135 12.74 -8.86 46.23
CA ASP A 135 11.86 -9.91 45.70
C ASP A 135 10.43 -9.40 45.53
N LEU A 136 9.97 -8.54 46.45
CA LEU A 136 8.68 -7.87 46.29
C LEU A 136 8.66 -6.95 45.07
N ALA A 137 9.77 -6.23 44.82
CA ALA A 137 9.92 -5.39 43.65
C ALA A 137 9.91 -6.21 42.35
N THR A 138 10.62 -7.34 42.27
CA THR A 138 10.63 -8.20 41.07
C THR A 138 9.26 -8.83 40.79
N MET A 139 8.53 -9.26 41.83
CA MET A 139 7.16 -9.76 41.69
C MET A 139 6.20 -8.67 41.20
N SER A 140 6.29 -7.46 41.76
CA SER A 140 5.47 -6.33 41.30
C SER A 140 5.76 -5.94 39.84
N LEU A 141 7.03 -6.00 39.41
CA LEU A 141 7.43 -5.77 38.03
C LEU A 141 6.86 -6.85 37.09
N GLY A 142 7.01 -8.13 37.45
CA GLY A 142 6.50 -9.25 36.66
C GLY A 142 4.98 -9.20 36.47
N LEU A 143 4.25 -8.84 37.52
CA LEU A 143 2.81 -8.66 37.49
C LEU A 143 2.40 -7.44 36.66
N SER A 144 3.12 -6.32 36.81
CA SER A 144 2.89 -5.10 36.03
C SER A 144 3.11 -5.31 34.54
N HIS A 145 4.17 -6.03 34.16
CA HIS A 145 4.41 -6.44 32.77
C HIS A 145 3.31 -7.35 32.25
N SER A 146 2.85 -8.31 33.05
CA SER A 146 1.82 -9.26 32.66
C SER A 146 0.46 -8.58 32.49
N LEU A 147 0.08 -7.68 33.40
CA LEU A 147 -1.14 -6.88 33.31
C LEU A 147 -1.08 -5.91 32.13
N SER A 148 0.06 -5.25 31.90
CA SER A 148 0.26 -4.36 30.75
C SER A 148 0.17 -5.15 29.44
N ARG A 149 0.76 -6.34 29.37
CA ARG A 149 0.62 -7.24 28.22
C ARG A 149 -0.81 -7.72 28.05
N PHE A 150 -1.55 -8.01 29.11
CA PHE A 150 -2.96 -8.41 29.00
C PHE A 150 -3.80 -7.27 28.40
N LYS A 151 -3.63 -6.04 28.90
CA LYS A 151 -4.29 -4.85 28.34
C LYS A 151 -3.83 -4.54 26.91
N LEU A 152 -2.54 -4.70 26.60
CA LEU A 152 -1.99 -4.46 25.27
C LEU A 152 -2.26 -5.60 24.28
N LYS A 153 -2.42 -6.85 24.73
CA LYS A 153 -2.85 -7.98 23.88
C LYS A 153 -4.24 -7.75 23.32
N PHE A 154 -5.04 -6.93 24.01
CA PHE A 154 -6.32 -6.45 23.50
C PHE A 154 -6.16 -5.35 22.43
N SER A 155 -4.99 -4.71 22.32
CA SER A 155 -4.64 -3.80 21.22
C SER A 155 -3.99 -4.60 20.07
N PRO A 156 -4.65 -4.73 18.91
CA PRO A 156 -4.13 -5.46 17.75
C PRO A 156 -3.08 -4.68 16.95
N ASP A 157 -2.55 -3.57 17.47
CA ASP A 157 -1.78 -2.58 16.72
C ASP A 157 -0.40 -3.08 16.23
N LYS A 158 0.03 -4.29 16.59
CA LYS A 158 1.32 -4.88 16.16
C LYS A 158 1.20 -6.09 15.24
N VAL A 159 -0.01 -6.51 14.85
CA VAL A 159 -0.20 -7.69 13.98
C VAL A 159 0.23 -7.39 12.53
N ASP A 160 0.29 -6.11 12.14
CA ASP A 160 0.74 -5.64 10.82
C ASP A 160 2.23 -5.92 10.54
N THR A 161 3.08 -6.05 11.57
CA THR A 161 4.49 -6.44 11.41
C THR A 161 4.66 -7.81 10.75
N MET A 162 3.74 -8.75 11.00
CA MET A 162 3.76 -10.07 10.37
C MET A 162 3.49 -10.00 8.87
N VAL A 163 2.65 -9.05 8.42
CA VAL A 163 2.36 -8.83 6.99
C VAL A 163 3.60 -8.31 6.27
N VAL A 164 4.33 -7.38 6.89
CA VAL A 164 5.58 -6.83 6.34
C VAL A 164 6.62 -7.94 6.13
N GLN A 165 6.78 -8.83 7.10
CA GLN A 165 7.72 -9.96 6.97
C GLN A 165 7.24 -10.98 5.92
N ALA A 166 5.94 -11.28 5.89
CA ALA A 166 5.40 -12.26 4.95
C ALA A 166 5.54 -11.82 3.48
N ILE A 167 5.31 -10.53 3.16
CA ILE A 167 5.47 -10.04 1.78
C ILE A 167 6.94 -9.94 1.37
N ALA A 168 7.84 -9.54 2.28
CA ALA A 168 9.27 -9.55 2.03
C ALA A 168 9.77 -10.97 1.71
N LEU A 169 9.36 -11.96 2.52
CA LEU A 169 9.65 -13.36 2.27
C LEU A 169 9.06 -13.85 0.93
N LEU A 170 7.85 -13.43 0.57
CA LEU A 170 7.23 -13.82 -0.69
C LEU A 170 8.01 -13.26 -1.90
N ASP A 171 8.46 -12.00 -1.84
CA ASP A 171 9.28 -11.40 -2.90
C ASP A 171 10.68 -12.05 -3.00
N ASP A 172 11.24 -12.54 -1.88
CA ASP A 172 12.51 -13.29 -1.89
C ASP A 172 12.33 -14.72 -2.40
N LEU A 173 11.27 -15.42 -2.00
CA LEU A 173 10.92 -16.73 -2.53
C LEU A 173 10.74 -16.69 -4.06
N ASP A 174 10.11 -15.66 -4.61
CA ASP A 174 9.94 -15.53 -6.06
C ASP A 174 11.28 -15.43 -6.80
N LYS A 175 12.28 -14.75 -6.22
CA LYS A 175 13.64 -14.68 -6.78
C LYS A 175 14.35 -16.02 -6.69
N GLU A 176 14.33 -16.64 -5.51
CA GLU A 176 15.01 -17.92 -5.26
C GLU A 176 14.40 -19.05 -6.09
N ILE A 177 13.07 -19.13 -6.22
CA ILE A 177 12.39 -20.08 -7.10
C ILE A 177 12.91 -19.93 -8.52
N ASN A 178 13.04 -18.69 -9.02
CA ASN A 178 13.55 -18.49 -10.38
C ASN A 178 15.02 -18.89 -10.51
N ILE A 179 15.87 -18.54 -9.55
CA ILE A 179 17.30 -18.92 -9.56
C ILE A 179 17.47 -20.45 -9.52
N TYR A 180 16.76 -21.13 -8.62
CA TYR A 180 16.80 -22.59 -8.54
C TYR A 180 16.21 -23.25 -9.77
N SER A 181 15.12 -22.72 -10.33
CA SER A 181 14.54 -23.25 -11.56
C SER A 181 15.46 -23.11 -12.77
N MET A 182 16.14 -21.97 -12.91
CA MET A 182 17.16 -21.80 -13.95
C MET A 182 18.34 -22.75 -13.73
N ARG A 183 18.75 -22.98 -12.48
CA ARG A 183 19.79 -23.97 -12.16
C ARG A 183 19.38 -25.39 -12.54
N VAL A 184 18.14 -25.80 -12.27
CA VAL A 184 17.60 -27.11 -12.67
C VAL A 184 17.57 -27.24 -14.20
N LYS A 185 17.18 -26.19 -14.91
CA LYS A 185 17.19 -26.15 -16.38
C LYS A 185 18.59 -26.29 -16.97
N GLU A 186 19.57 -25.58 -16.42
CA GLU A 186 20.97 -25.68 -16.86
C GLU A 186 21.57 -27.06 -16.53
N TRP A 187 21.29 -27.60 -15.34
CA TRP A 187 21.86 -28.87 -14.89
C TRP A 187 21.30 -30.05 -15.67
N HIS A 188 19.97 -30.16 -15.77
CA HIS A 188 19.33 -31.21 -16.58
C HIS A 188 19.48 -30.96 -18.08
N GLY A 189 19.75 -29.72 -18.50
CA GLY A 189 19.99 -29.35 -19.90
C GLY A 189 21.19 -30.04 -20.54
N TRP A 190 22.15 -30.55 -19.76
CA TRP A 190 23.21 -31.41 -20.27
C TRP A 190 22.67 -32.76 -20.79
N HIS A 191 21.66 -33.31 -20.10
CA HIS A 191 21.04 -34.57 -20.49
C HIS A 191 19.93 -34.41 -21.51
N PHE A 192 19.11 -33.36 -21.39
CA PHE A 192 18.00 -33.10 -22.31
C PHE A 192 17.83 -31.59 -22.55
N PRO A 193 18.60 -31.00 -23.48
CA PRO A 193 18.61 -29.54 -23.71
C PRO A 193 17.32 -29.02 -24.36
N GLU A 194 16.65 -29.82 -25.18
CA GLU A 194 15.44 -29.41 -25.91
C GLU A 194 14.24 -29.21 -24.96
N LEU A 195 14.21 -29.91 -23.82
CA LEU A 195 13.14 -29.80 -22.82
C LEU A 195 12.97 -28.38 -22.29
N ALA A 196 14.08 -27.68 -22.06
CA ALA A 196 14.06 -26.31 -21.51
C ALA A 196 13.48 -25.30 -22.51
N LYS A 197 13.51 -25.62 -23.81
CA LYS A 197 12.94 -24.80 -24.88
C LYS A 197 11.45 -25.09 -25.11
N ILE A 198 11.03 -26.35 -24.92
CA ILE A 198 9.63 -26.77 -25.06
C ILE A 198 8.81 -26.30 -23.85
N ILE A 199 9.32 -26.51 -22.63
CA ILE A 199 8.61 -26.17 -21.39
C ILE A 199 9.12 -24.84 -20.84
N VAL A 200 8.32 -23.80 -21.04
CA VAL A 200 8.61 -22.46 -20.49
C VAL A 200 8.37 -22.41 -18.98
N ASP A 201 7.31 -23.07 -18.48
CA ASP A 201 6.96 -23.06 -17.06
C ASP A 201 7.98 -23.84 -16.21
N ASN A 202 8.48 -23.18 -15.17
CA ASN A 202 9.52 -23.69 -14.29
C ASN A 202 9.03 -24.81 -13.39
N LEU A 203 7.78 -24.73 -12.90
CA LEU A 203 7.20 -25.75 -12.03
C LEU A 203 6.86 -27.02 -12.82
N ALA A 204 6.26 -26.87 -14.01
CA ALA A 204 6.03 -27.98 -14.92
C ALA A 204 7.36 -28.67 -15.29
N TYR A 205 8.42 -27.90 -15.58
CA TYR A 205 9.74 -28.45 -15.90
C TYR A 205 10.28 -29.35 -14.77
N ALA A 206 10.28 -28.86 -13.52
CA ALA A 206 10.76 -29.63 -12.38
C ALA A 206 9.95 -30.93 -12.14
N LYS A 207 8.62 -30.87 -12.35
CA LYS A 207 7.75 -32.06 -12.24
C LYS A 207 8.00 -33.09 -13.34
N VAL A 208 8.22 -32.64 -14.58
CA VAL A 208 8.52 -33.52 -15.73
C VAL A 208 9.87 -34.20 -15.56
N VAL A 209 10.91 -33.45 -15.16
CA VAL A 209 12.23 -34.02 -14.87
C VAL A 209 12.13 -35.08 -13.78
N LYS A 210 11.38 -34.82 -12.70
CA LYS A 210 11.16 -35.79 -11.63
C LYS A 210 10.41 -37.04 -12.11
N ALA A 211 9.41 -36.90 -12.99
CA ALA A 211 8.62 -38.01 -13.49
C ALA A 211 9.36 -38.86 -14.53
N MET A 212 10.16 -38.24 -15.40
CA MET A 212 10.91 -38.95 -16.45
C MET A 212 12.22 -39.53 -15.93
N GLY A 213 12.97 -38.77 -15.12
CA GLY A 213 14.36 -39.05 -14.81
C GLY A 213 15.21 -39.05 -16.08
N PHE A 214 15.46 -40.23 -16.64
CA PHE A 214 16.19 -40.41 -17.89
C PHE A 214 15.32 -40.19 -19.13
N ARG A 215 15.95 -39.75 -20.23
CA ARG A 215 15.30 -39.67 -21.55
C ARG A 215 14.75 -41.00 -22.04
N THR A 216 15.40 -42.12 -21.72
CA THR A 216 14.96 -43.47 -22.12
C THR A 216 13.58 -43.82 -21.58
N ASN A 217 13.24 -43.28 -20.40
CA ASN A 217 11.95 -43.49 -19.77
C ASN A 217 10.86 -42.54 -20.29
N ALA A 218 11.18 -41.60 -21.18
CA ALA A 218 10.22 -40.64 -21.70
C ALA A 218 9.08 -41.31 -22.48
N ALA A 219 9.35 -42.43 -23.17
CA ALA A 219 8.35 -43.18 -23.92
C ALA A 219 7.37 -43.94 -23.00
N THR A 220 7.84 -44.40 -21.84
CA THR A 220 7.06 -45.22 -20.90
C THR A 220 6.27 -44.40 -19.89
N THR A 221 6.74 -43.19 -19.57
CA THR A 221 6.11 -42.34 -18.54
C THR A 221 4.96 -41.53 -19.13
N ASP A 222 3.86 -41.45 -18.37
CA ASP A 222 2.70 -40.60 -18.67
C ASP A 222 2.88 -39.20 -18.05
N PHE A 223 2.68 -38.15 -18.86
CA PHE A 223 2.78 -36.75 -18.44
C PHE A 223 1.44 -36.01 -18.37
N SER A 224 0.32 -36.71 -18.60
CA SER A 224 -1.04 -36.15 -18.65
C SER A 224 -1.44 -35.29 -17.44
N ALA A 225 -0.92 -35.59 -16.25
CA ALA A 225 -1.21 -34.85 -15.03
C ALA A 225 -0.44 -33.52 -14.89
N ILE A 226 0.59 -33.29 -15.72
CA ILE A 226 1.53 -32.17 -15.59
C ILE A 226 1.48 -31.27 -16.82
N LEU A 227 1.37 -31.84 -18.02
CA LEU A 227 1.41 -31.15 -19.30
C LEU A 227 0.15 -31.42 -20.13
N PRO A 228 -0.27 -30.46 -20.98
CA PRO A 228 -1.22 -30.73 -22.05
C PRO A 228 -0.68 -31.75 -23.07
N GLU A 229 -1.59 -32.52 -23.70
CA GLU A 229 -1.25 -33.59 -24.65
C GLU A 229 -0.35 -33.11 -25.82
N ASP A 230 -0.59 -31.90 -26.33
CA ASP A 230 0.22 -31.30 -27.40
C ASP A 230 1.69 -31.17 -27.01
N LEU A 231 1.97 -30.72 -25.78
CA LEU A 231 3.34 -30.56 -25.30
C LEU A 231 3.96 -31.91 -24.96
N GLU A 232 3.18 -32.85 -24.43
CA GLU A 232 3.67 -34.20 -24.16
C GLU A 232 4.18 -34.91 -25.42
N ALA A 233 3.42 -34.86 -26.52
CA ALA A 233 3.84 -35.48 -27.78
C ALA A 233 5.15 -34.87 -28.29
N THR A 234 5.30 -33.54 -28.21
CA THR A 234 6.54 -32.87 -28.62
C THR A 234 7.73 -33.20 -27.72
N VAL A 235 7.51 -33.38 -26.41
CA VAL A 235 8.56 -33.80 -25.46
C VAL A 235 9.03 -35.23 -25.77
N LYS A 236 8.11 -36.17 -26.05
CA LYS A 236 8.45 -37.56 -26.40
C LYS A 236 9.21 -37.63 -27.74
N ALA A 237 8.75 -36.91 -28.76
CA ALA A 237 9.45 -36.82 -30.04
C ALA A 237 10.85 -36.18 -29.89
N ALA A 238 10.98 -35.15 -29.06
CA ALA A 238 12.27 -34.52 -28.78
C ALA A 238 13.20 -35.43 -27.97
N ALA A 239 12.68 -36.30 -27.09
CA ALA A 239 13.48 -37.23 -26.31
C ALA A 239 14.18 -38.28 -27.19
N GLU A 240 13.52 -38.74 -28.27
CA GLU A 240 14.10 -39.69 -29.24
C GLU A 240 15.21 -39.07 -30.11
N ILE A 241 15.09 -37.78 -30.45
CA ILE A 241 16.00 -37.08 -31.37
C ILE A 241 17.03 -36.22 -30.60
N SER A 242 16.98 -36.22 -29.26
CA SER A 242 17.76 -35.31 -28.42
C SER A 242 19.27 -35.48 -28.59
N MET A 243 19.98 -34.35 -28.61
CA MET A 243 21.45 -34.29 -28.69
C MET A 243 22.15 -34.34 -27.32
N GLY A 244 21.40 -34.53 -26.22
CA GLY A 244 21.96 -34.51 -24.87
C GLY A 244 22.83 -35.72 -24.54
N THR A 245 23.72 -35.57 -23.56
CA THR A 245 24.62 -36.65 -23.12
C THR A 245 23.96 -37.56 -22.09
N GLU A 246 24.37 -38.82 -22.01
CA GLU A 246 23.96 -39.69 -20.90
C GLU A 246 24.64 -39.25 -19.60
N ILE A 247 23.91 -39.34 -18.49
CA ILE A 247 24.37 -38.94 -17.15
C ILE A 247 24.28 -40.12 -16.19
N SER A 248 25.02 -40.05 -15.08
CA SER A 248 25.04 -41.14 -14.09
C SER A 248 23.78 -41.14 -13.22
N ASP A 249 23.45 -42.31 -12.66
CA ASP A 249 22.36 -42.44 -11.68
C ASP A 249 22.56 -41.53 -10.45
N SER A 250 23.82 -41.35 -10.02
CA SER A 250 24.15 -40.45 -8.91
C SER A 250 23.85 -38.99 -9.22
N ASP A 251 24.11 -38.54 -10.45
CA ASP A 251 23.84 -37.17 -10.86
C ASP A 251 22.33 -36.91 -10.96
N ILE A 252 21.57 -37.88 -11.47
CA ILE A 252 20.10 -37.80 -11.53
C ILE A 252 19.47 -37.73 -10.14
N ALA A 253 19.98 -38.51 -9.18
CA ALA A 253 19.49 -38.45 -7.80
C ALA A 253 19.64 -37.04 -7.20
N HIS A 254 20.74 -36.34 -7.51
CA HIS A 254 20.95 -34.96 -7.08
C HIS A 254 20.05 -33.96 -7.84
N ILE A 255 19.85 -34.14 -9.15
CA ILE A 255 18.91 -33.33 -9.94
C ILE A 255 17.47 -33.49 -9.41
N HIS A 256 17.06 -34.72 -9.09
CA HIS A 256 15.76 -35.01 -8.48
C HIS A 256 15.60 -34.33 -7.12
N SER A 257 16.63 -34.38 -6.28
CA SER A 257 16.63 -33.70 -4.98
C SER A 257 16.43 -32.19 -5.12
N LEU A 258 17.05 -31.57 -6.14
CA LEU A 258 16.85 -30.15 -6.43
C LEU A 258 15.44 -29.87 -6.99
N CYS A 259 14.91 -30.74 -7.85
CA CYS A 259 13.53 -30.65 -8.34
C CYS A 259 12.52 -30.71 -7.18
N ASP A 260 12.74 -31.61 -6.22
CA ASP A 260 11.91 -31.72 -5.01
C ASP A 260 11.94 -30.46 -4.17
N GLN A 261 13.11 -29.85 -4.00
CA GLN A 261 13.24 -28.56 -3.32
C GLN A 261 12.46 -27.47 -4.06
N VAL A 262 12.58 -27.36 -5.39
CA VAL A 262 11.84 -26.36 -6.18
C VAL A 262 10.32 -26.55 -6.05
N ILE A 263 9.85 -27.80 -6.13
CA ILE A 263 8.42 -28.12 -5.97
C ILE A 263 7.94 -27.77 -4.56
N ALA A 264 8.70 -28.15 -3.52
CA ALA A 264 8.37 -27.86 -2.13
C ALA A 264 8.34 -26.35 -1.83
N ILE A 265 9.33 -25.60 -2.32
CA ILE A 265 9.39 -24.14 -2.16
C ILE A 265 8.21 -23.48 -2.88
N THR A 266 7.85 -23.94 -4.08
CA THR A 266 6.72 -23.38 -4.83
C THR A 266 5.37 -23.68 -4.16
N ALA A 267 5.23 -24.86 -3.56
CA ALA A 267 4.07 -25.20 -2.73
C ALA A 267 3.98 -24.30 -1.50
N TYR A 268 5.09 -24.11 -0.78
CA TYR A 268 5.16 -23.22 0.37
C TYR A 268 4.85 -21.76 -0.01
N ARG A 269 5.33 -21.29 -1.17
CA ARG A 269 5.02 -19.96 -1.71
C ARG A 269 3.51 -19.77 -1.96
N THR A 270 2.81 -20.82 -2.38
CA THR A 270 1.35 -20.80 -2.56
C THR A 270 0.63 -20.74 -1.21
N GLN A 271 1.05 -21.53 -0.23
CA GLN A 271 0.52 -21.50 1.13
C GLN A 271 0.76 -20.14 1.81
N LEU A 272 1.94 -19.54 1.62
CA LEU A 272 2.28 -18.22 2.15
C LEU A 272 1.42 -17.12 1.52
N ALA A 273 1.12 -17.21 0.22
CA ALA A 273 0.22 -16.28 -0.45
C ALA A 273 -1.22 -16.35 0.09
N GLU A 274 -1.70 -17.56 0.40
CA GLU A 274 -3.01 -17.76 1.03
C GLU A 274 -3.04 -17.27 2.48
N TYR A 275 -1.98 -17.53 3.25
CA TYR A 275 -1.79 -16.96 4.58
C TYR A 275 -1.83 -15.42 4.55
N LEU A 276 -1.12 -14.81 3.61
CA LEU A 276 -1.09 -13.36 3.43
C LEU A 276 -2.47 -12.81 3.07
N ARG A 277 -3.23 -13.48 2.19
CA ARG A 277 -4.62 -13.11 1.84
C ARG A 277 -5.51 -13.09 3.07
N ASN A 278 -5.51 -14.17 3.86
CA ASN A 278 -6.34 -14.28 5.06
C ASN A 278 -5.95 -13.22 6.10
N ARG A 279 -4.64 -13.00 6.29
CA ARG A 279 -4.15 -12.01 7.25
C ARG A 279 -4.46 -10.58 6.81
N MET A 280 -4.36 -10.28 5.52
CA MET A 280 -4.68 -8.96 5.00
C MET A 280 -6.17 -8.64 5.13
N ASN A 281 -7.06 -9.60 4.85
CA ASN A 281 -8.49 -9.45 5.07
C ASN A 281 -8.85 -9.16 6.53
N ALA A 282 -8.11 -9.74 7.49
CA ALA A 282 -8.31 -9.48 8.91
C ALA A 282 -7.77 -8.11 9.38
N ILE A 283 -6.71 -7.60 8.75
CA ILE A 283 -6.03 -6.35 9.18
C ILE A 283 -6.58 -5.12 8.46
N ALA A 284 -6.74 -5.20 7.14
CA ALA A 284 -7.13 -4.09 6.29
C ALA A 284 -8.15 -4.54 5.21
N PRO A 285 -9.40 -4.85 5.62
CA PRO A 285 -10.44 -5.33 4.71
C PRO A 285 -10.83 -4.28 3.64
N ASN A 286 -10.88 -2.99 3.98
CA ASN A 286 -11.28 -1.95 3.03
C ASN A 286 -10.20 -1.69 1.97
N LEU A 287 -8.93 -1.65 2.39
CA LEU A 287 -7.80 -1.54 1.46
C LEU A 287 -7.77 -2.74 0.50
N THR A 288 -7.97 -3.95 1.03
CA THR A 288 -7.97 -5.18 0.24
C THR A 288 -9.05 -5.18 -0.82
N ALA A 289 -10.28 -4.79 -0.46
CA ALA A 289 -11.38 -4.68 -1.41
C ALA A 289 -11.08 -3.69 -2.55
N LEU A 290 -10.32 -2.62 -2.29
CA LEU A 290 -9.98 -1.61 -3.30
C LEU A 290 -8.83 -2.01 -4.22
N VAL A 291 -7.64 -2.30 -3.66
CA VAL A 291 -6.40 -2.47 -4.46
C VAL A 291 -5.96 -3.93 -4.61
N GLY A 292 -6.55 -4.84 -3.83
CA GLY A 292 -6.14 -6.24 -3.74
C GLY A 292 -5.08 -6.49 -2.67
N GLU A 293 -4.93 -7.76 -2.30
CA GLU A 293 -4.13 -8.22 -1.15
C GLU A 293 -2.64 -7.95 -1.35
N LEU A 294 -2.09 -8.33 -2.51
CA LEU A 294 -0.66 -8.22 -2.80
C LEU A 294 -0.21 -6.75 -2.88
N VAL A 295 -1.02 -5.90 -3.53
CA VAL A 295 -0.72 -4.47 -3.64
C VAL A 295 -0.86 -3.80 -2.27
N GLY A 296 -1.90 -4.14 -1.50
CA GLY A 296 -2.08 -3.66 -0.13
C GLY A 296 -0.91 -4.03 0.77
N ALA A 297 -0.44 -5.29 0.70
CA ALA A 297 0.72 -5.77 1.45
C ALA A 297 2.00 -5.01 1.11
N ARG A 298 2.26 -4.77 -0.17
CA ARG A 298 3.42 -3.98 -0.60
C ARG A 298 3.35 -2.53 -0.14
N LEU A 299 2.17 -1.91 -0.16
CA LEU A 299 1.98 -0.54 0.36
C LEU A 299 2.29 -0.47 1.86
N ILE A 300 1.80 -1.43 2.65
CA ILE A 300 2.05 -1.51 4.10
C ILE A 300 3.54 -1.77 4.37
N SER A 301 4.16 -2.70 3.64
CA SER A 301 5.58 -3.02 3.79
C SER A 301 6.48 -1.83 3.48
N HIS A 302 6.18 -1.06 2.44
CA HIS A 302 6.98 0.11 2.08
C HIS A 302 6.82 1.26 3.09
N ALA A 303 5.66 1.38 3.72
CA ALA A 303 5.43 2.32 4.81
C ALA A 303 5.94 1.82 6.18
N GLY A 304 6.24 0.52 6.31
CA GLY A 304 6.71 -0.15 7.53
C GLY A 304 5.62 -0.57 8.52
N SER A 305 4.48 0.13 8.56
CA SER A 305 3.31 -0.20 9.41
C SER A 305 2.04 0.39 8.80
N LEU A 306 0.89 -0.23 9.08
CA LEU A 306 -0.42 0.26 8.63
C LEU A 306 -0.71 1.66 9.20
N LEU A 307 -0.34 1.92 10.45
CA LEU A 307 -0.55 3.22 11.08
C LEU A 307 0.34 4.31 10.43
N ASN A 308 1.54 3.96 10.00
CA ASN A 308 2.40 4.91 9.29
C ASN A 308 1.86 5.20 7.88
N LEU A 309 1.35 4.17 7.19
CA LEU A 309 0.69 4.32 5.90
C LEU A 309 -0.54 5.24 5.99
N ALA A 310 -1.33 5.15 7.07
CA ALA A 310 -2.50 6.00 7.29
C ALA A 310 -2.16 7.50 7.40
N LYS A 311 -0.95 7.82 7.89
CA LYS A 311 -0.45 9.20 8.00
C LYS A 311 -0.05 9.78 6.65
N HIS A 312 0.25 8.96 5.64
CA HIS A 312 0.62 9.45 4.32
C HIS A 312 -0.58 10.11 3.62
N PRO A 313 -0.36 11.22 2.89
CA PRO A 313 -1.39 11.80 2.04
C PRO A 313 -1.60 10.94 0.78
N ALA A 314 -2.76 11.11 0.14
CA ALA A 314 -3.12 10.36 -1.06
C ALA A 314 -2.10 10.52 -2.22
N SER A 315 -1.49 11.70 -2.36
CA SER A 315 -0.45 11.95 -3.36
C SER A 315 0.80 11.11 -3.13
N THR A 316 1.20 10.89 -1.87
CA THR A 316 2.31 10.00 -1.52
C THR A 316 1.94 8.55 -1.80
N VAL A 317 0.74 8.10 -1.43
CA VAL A 317 0.25 6.73 -1.72
C VAL A 317 0.23 6.45 -3.23
N GLN A 318 -0.07 7.45 -4.06
CA GLN A 318 -0.09 7.32 -5.52
C GLN A 318 1.28 6.98 -6.12
N ILE A 319 2.35 7.58 -5.60
CA ILE A 319 3.71 7.49 -6.14
C ILE A 319 4.65 6.63 -5.29
N LEU A 320 4.10 5.96 -4.26
CA LEU A 320 4.84 5.09 -3.35
C LEU A 320 5.56 3.97 -4.11
N GLY A 321 6.84 3.75 -3.84
CA GLY A 321 7.73 2.81 -4.54
C GLY A 321 8.37 3.33 -5.84
N ALA A 322 8.01 4.54 -6.29
CA ALA A 322 8.65 5.22 -7.41
C ALA A 322 9.57 6.38 -6.96
N GLU A 323 10.03 6.38 -5.70
CA GLU A 323 10.75 7.50 -5.09
C GLU A 323 12.05 7.83 -5.83
N LYS A 324 12.79 6.81 -6.28
CA LYS A 324 14.03 7.02 -7.05
C LYS A 324 13.79 7.78 -8.34
N ALA A 325 12.70 7.49 -9.04
CA ALA A 325 12.33 8.19 -10.27
C ALA A 325 11.78 9.59 -9.97
N LEU A 326 10.97 9.71 -8.91
CA LEU A 326 10.41 10.97 -8.43
C LEU A 326 11.51 11.97 -8.06
N PHE A 327 12.44 11.59 -7.18
CA PHE A 327 13.51 12.48 -6.73
C PHE A 327 14.49 12.82 -7.84
N ARG A 328 14.73 11.90 -8.78
CA ARG A 328 15.51 12.20 -9.99
C ARG A 328 14.82 13.28 -10.82
N ALA A 329 13.53 13.10 -11.12
CA ALA A 329 12.76 14.04 -11.93
C ALA A 329 12.67 15.43 -11.28
N LEU A 330 12.44 15.50 -9.96
CA LEU A 330 12.41 16.77 -9.22
C LEU A 330 13.75 17.50 -9.26
N LYS A 331 14.87 16.77 -9.09
CA LYS A 331 16.22 17.36 -9.18
C LYS A 331 16.53 17.89 -10.57
N THR A 332 16.10 17.19 -11.62
CA THR A 332 16.35 17.57 -13.02
C THR A 332 15.25 18.42 -13.64
N LYS A 333 14.23 18.85 -12.86
CA LYS A 333 13.02 19.55 -13.33
C LYS A 333 12.34 18.86 -14.53
N HIS A 334 12.33 17.53 -14.51
CA HIS A 334 11.64 16.71 -15.51
C HIS A 334 10.27 16.26 -14.97
N ASP A 335 9.41 15.77 -15.86
CA ASP A 335 8.10 15.20 -15.50
C ASP A 335 8.23 14.08 -14.45
N THR A 336 7.42 14.18 -13.40
CA THR A 336 7.36 13.22 -12.31
C THR A 336 6.59 11.95 -12.70
N PRO A 337 6.91 10.79 -12.09
CA PRO A 337 6.16 9.57 -12.32
C PRO A 337 4.70 9.72 -11.86
N LYS A 338 3.77 9.19 -12.66
CA LYS A 338 2.31 9.31 -12.42
C LYS A 338 1.77 8.25 -11.46
N TYR A 339 2.51 7.17 -11.22
CA TYR A 339 2.12 6.03 -10.41
C TYR A 339 3.36 5.32 -9.86
N GLY A 340 3.21 4.64 -8.73
CA GLY A 340 4.21 3.72 -8.16
C GLY A 340 3.67 2.30 -8.06
N LEU A 341 3.74 1.70 -6.87
CA LEU A 341 3.29 0.33 -6.56
C LEU A 341 1.80 0.11 -6.91
N ILE A 342 0.99 1.16 -6.80
CA ILE A 342 -0.45 1.10 -7.11
C ILE A 342 -0.74 0.78 -8.57
N TYR A 343 0.24 0.90 -9.48
CA TYR A 343 0.08 0.58 -10.90
C TYR A 343 -0.40 -0.86 -11.15
N HIS A 344 -0.02 -1.79 -10.28
CA HIS A 344 -0.40 -3.21 -10.37
C HIS A 344 -1.80 -3.52 -9.81
N ALA A 345 -2.54 -2.52 -9.31
CA ALA A 345 -3.91 -2.72 -8.87
C ALA A 345 -4.84 -3.01 -10.07
N SER A 346 -5.81 -3.91 -9.89
CA SER A 346 -6.72 -4.35 -10.96
C SER A 346 -7.47 -3.19 -11.63
N LEU A 347 -7.97 -2.23 -10.84
CA LEU A 347 -8.69 -1.04 -11.32
C LEU A 347 -7.86 -0.16 -12.27
N ILE A 348 -6.54 -0.11 -12.09
CA ILE A 348 -5.63 0.70 -12.92
C ILE A 348 -5.15 -0.12 -14.11
N GLY A 349 -4.99 -1.43 -13.94
CA GLY A 349 -4.65 -2.37 -15.01
C GLY A 349 -5.69 -2.39 -16.13
N GLN A 350 -6.98 -2.33 -15.77
CA GLN A 350 -8.12 -2.32 -16.72
C GLN A 350 -8.22 -1.02 -17.52
N ALA A 351 -7.79 0.11 -16.97
CA ALA A 351 -7.95 1.40 -17.62
C ALA A 351 -7.01 1.59 -18.83
N PRO A 352 -7.45 2.28 -19.90
CA PRO A 352 -6.59 2.54 -21.06
C PRO A 352 -5.43 3.47 -20.71
N PRO A 353 -4.27 3.41 -21.42
CA PRO A 353 -3.03 4.08 -21.04
C PRO A 353 -3.16 5.59 -20.75
N LYS A 354 -4.02 6.29 -21.49
CA LYS A 354 -4.28 7.73 -21.30
C LYS A 354 -5.03 8.03 -20.00
N LEU A 355 -5.88 7.11 -19.54
CA LEU A 355 -6.71 7.25 -18.34
C LEU A 355 -6.06 6.68 -17.09
N LYS A 356 -5.04 5.79 -17.22
CA LYS A 356 -4.34 5.19 -16.07
C LYS A 356 -3.86 6.21 -15.04
N GLY A 357 -3.31 7.35 -15.46
CA GLY A 357 -2.88 8.41 -14.53
C GLY A 357 -4.03 9.09 -13.79
N LYS A 358 -5.20 9.26 -14.43
CA LYS A 358 -6.41 9.80 -13.79
C LYS A 358 -6.97 8.79 -12.79
N MET A 359 -7.03 7.51 -13.17
CA MET A 359 -7.47 6.44 -12.29
C MET A 359 -6.55 6.25 -11.10
N ALA A 360 -5.23 6.26 -11.30
CA ALA A 360 -4.25 6.13 -10.22
C ALA A 360 -4.43 7.20 -9.13
N ARG A 361 -4.72 8.44 -9.52
CA ARG A 361 -5.03 9.52 -8.57
C ARG A 361 -6.30 9.24 -7.77
N MET A 362 -7.39 8.88 -8.46
CA MET A 362 -8.68 8.61 -7.80
C MET A 362 -8.62 7.38 -6.87
N VAL A 363 -7.96 6.31 -7.32
CA VAL A 363 -7.74 5.10 -6.52
C VAL A 363 -6.89 5.43 -5.30
N ALA A 364 -5.80 6.19 -5.45
CA ALA A 364 -4.96 6.58 -4.30
C ALA A 364 -5.73 7.44 -3.28
N THR A 365 -6.62 8.35 -3.73
CA THR A 365 -7.50 9.12 -2.82
C THR A 365 -8.43 8.22 -2.03
N LYS A 366 -9.09 7.26 -2.68
CA LYS A 366 -10.01 6.33 -2.01
C LYS A 366 -9.30 5.28 -1.16
N ALA A 367 -8.11 4.85 -1.59
CA ALA A 367 -7.24 3.98 -0.81
C ALA A 367 -6.78 4.69 0.47
N ALA A 368 -6.33 5.95 0.41
CA ALA A 368 -5.91 6.69 1.59
C ALA A 368 -7.03 6.85 2.63
N LEU A 369 -8.28 7.06 2.19
CA LEU A 369 -9.44 7.08 3.09
C LEU A 369 -9.67 5.70 3.74
N SER A 370 -9.63 4.65 2.93
CA SER A 370 -9.86 3.28 3.39
C SER A 370 -8.78 2.79 4.36
N ILE A 371 -7.51 3.13 4.09
CA ILE A 371 -6.38 2.85 4.98
C ILE A 371 -6.57 3.51 6.35
N ARG A 372 -7.05 4.76 6.38
CA ARG A 372 -7.28 5.47 7.65
C ARG A 372 -8.41 4.84 8.45
N VAL A 373 -9.47 4.41 7.78
CA VAL A 373 -10.54 3.67 8.44
C VAL A 373 -10.01 2.33 8.96
N ASP A 374 -9.29 1.56 8.16
CA ASP A 374 -8.71 0.28 8.58
C ASP A 374 -7.69 0.43 9.73
N ALA A 375 -6.93 1.53 9.76
CA ALA A 375 -5.93 1.78 10.80
C ALA A 375 -6.54 2.28 12.12
N LEU A 376 -7.55 3.17 12.05
CA LEU A 376 -8.07 3.90 13.21
C LEU A 376 -9.43 3.39 13.71
N SER A 377 -10.08 2.47 13.01
CA SER A 377 -11.29 1.82 13.51
C SER A 377 -11.00 0.86 14.66
N ASP A 378 -11.97 0.72 15.55
CA ASP A 378 -11.92 -0.23 16.65
C ASP A 378 -11.97 -1.69 16.14
N VAL A 379 -11.45 -2.60 16.96
CA VAL A 379 -11.32 -4.03 16.64
C VAL A 379 -12.67 -4.69 16.37
N ASP A 380 -13.70 -4.27 17.11
CA ASP A 380 -15.06 -4.80 16.96
C ASP A 380 -15.62 -4.44 15.58
N SER A 381 -15.40 -3.21 15.12
CA SER A 381 -15.80 -2.74 13.78
C SER A 381 -15.08 -3.46 12.63
N LYS A 382 -13.87 -3.99 12.85
CA LYS A 382 -13.10 -4.75 11.84
C LYS A 382 -13.57 -6.19 11.68
N SER A 383 -14.18 -6.74 12.73
CA SER A 383 -14.61 -8.14 12.79
C SER A 383 -16.02 -8.34 12.25
N GLU A 384 -16.78 -7.26 12.05
CA GLU A 384 -18.12 -7.33 11.48
C GLU A 384 -18.11 -7.72 10.00
N PRO A 385 -19.12 -8.46 9.51
CA PRO A 385 -19.25 -8.79 8.09
C PRO A 385 -19.32 -7.56 7.17
N GLN A 386 -19.69 -6.39 7.72
CA GLN A 386 -19.77 -5.10 7.03
C GLN A 386 -18.44 -4.31 7.06
N ALA A 387 -17.37 -4.85 7.65
CA ALA A 387 -16.06 -4.20 7.69
C ALA A 387 -15.52 -3.72 6.33
N PRO A 388 -15.66 -4.45 5.19
CA PRO A 388 -15.18 -3.99 3.89
C PRO A 388 -16.16 -3.05 3.15
N SER A 389 -17.26 -2.62 3.77
CA SER A 389 -18.33 -1.85 3.13
C SER A 389 -17.82 -0.58 2.44
N ILE A 390 -16.94 0.18 3.11
CA ILE A 390 -16.36 1.42 2.58
C ILE A 390 -15.46 1.14 1.38
N GLY A 391 -14.67 0.07 1.44
CA GLY A 391 -13.84 -0.38 0.32
C GLY A 391 -14.67 -0.76 -0.90
N ILE A 392 -15.74 -1.53 -0.69
CA ILE A 392 -16.66 -1.99 -1.75
C ILE A 392 -17.41 -0.80 -2.38
N GLU A 393 -17.95 0.11 -1.57
CA GLU A 393 -18.67 1.29 -2.06
C GLU A 393 -17.74 2.19 -2.89
N ASN A 394 -16.53 2.43 -2.39
CA ASN A 394 -15.55 3.23 -3.11
C ASN A 394 -15.07 2.52 -4.39
N ARG A 395 -14.95 1.19 -4.39
CA ARG A 395 -14.65 0.41 -5.59
C ARG A 395 -15.73 0.59 -6.64
N ALA A 396 -16.99 0.42 -6.28
CA ALA A 396 -18.13 0.61 -7.18
C ALA A 396 -18.17 2.02 -7.78
N LYS A 397 -17.91 3.06 -6.96
CA LYS A 397 -17.81 4.45 -7.43
C LYS A 397 -16.67 4.64 -8.44
N LEU A 398 -15.51 4.01 -8.22
CA LEU A 398 -14.36 4.10 -9.12
C LEU A 398 -14.60 3.34 -10.43
N GLU A 399 -15.23 2.17 -10.39
CA GLU A 399 -15.61 1.40 -11.58
C GLU A 399 -16.64 2.13 -12.44
N ALA A 400 -17.68 2.71 -11.81
CA ALA A 400 -18.65 3.55 -12.52
C ALA A 400 -17.97 4.77 -13.17
N ARG A 401 -17.01 5.39 -12.48
CA ARG A 401 -16.25 6.51 -13.02
C ARG A 401 -15.33 6.11 -14.17
N LEU A 402 -14.71 4.93 -14.10
CA LEU A 402 -13.89 4.39 -15.18
C LEU A 402 -14.74 4.19 -16.44
N ARG A 403 -15.89 3.52 -16.32
CA ARG A 403 -16.84 3.31 -17.42
C ARG A 403 -17.30 4.63 -18.06
N ALA A 404 -17.60 5.64 -17.23
CA ALA A 404 -17.97 6.96 -17.73
C ALA A 404 -16.84 7.65 -18.50
N LEU A 405 -15.58 7.52 -18.04
CA LEU A 405 -14.42 8.11 -18.70
C LEU A 405 -14.06 7.39 -20.01
N GLU A 406 -14.30 6.08 -20.09
CA GLU A 406 -14.15 5.30 -21.32
C GLU A 406 -15.20 5.71 -22.36
N GLY A 407 -16.48 5.74 -21.97
CA GLY A 407 -17.58 6.16 -22.87
C GLY A 407 -17.47 7.62 -23.33
N GLN A 408 -16.85 8.50 -22.54
CA GLN A 408 -16.63 9.90 -22.93
C GLN A 408 -15.58 10.03 -24.05
N GLY A 409 -14.60 9.10 -24.13
CA GLY A 409 -13.60 9.07 -25.19
C GLY A 409 -14.22 8.87 -26.57
N ASP A 410 -15.19 7.96 -26.66
CA ASP A 410 -15.86 7.62 -27.91
C ASP A 410 -16.88 8.69 -28.32
N ALA A 411 -17.62 9.26 -27.38
CA ALA A 411 -18.56 10.34 -27.67
C ALA A 411 -17.86 11.62 -28.19
N ALA A 412 -16.65 11.92 -27.72
CA ALA A 412 -15.85 13.02 -28.24
C ALA A 412 -15.30 12.73 -29.65
N ALA A 413 -14.94 11.48 -29.95
CA ALA A 413 -14.52 11.06 -31.29
C ALA A 413 -15.66 11.13 -32.31
N VAL A 414 -16.87 10.67 -31.93
CA VAL A 414 -18.07 10.76 -32.78
C VAL A 414 -18.44 12.22 -33.03
N ARG A 415 -18.49 13.08 -32.01
CA ARG A 415 -18.76 14.52 -32.19
C ARG A 415 -17.71 15.20 -33.07
N SER A 416 -16.44 14.82 -32.95
CA SER A 416 -15.37 15.33 -33.82
C SER A 416 -15.48 14.82 -35.26
N ALA A 417 -16.00 13.62 -35.50
CA ALA A 417 -16.20 13.05 -36.84
C ALA A 417 -17.40 13.68 -37.57
N PHE A 418 -18.42 14.15 -36.83
CA PHE A 418 -19.59 14.84 -37.37
C PHE A 418 -19.49 16.38 -37.32
N SER A 419 -18.46 16.93 -36.67
CA SER A 419 -18.13 18.35 -36.64
C SER A 419 -17.69 18.84 -38.03
N GLY A 420 -18.65 19.22 -38.85
CA GLY A 420 -18.46 19.72 -40.21
C GLY A 420 -19.51 19.24 -41.22
N ARG A 421 -20.34 18.24 -40.87
CA ARG A 421 -21.51 17.85 -41.68
C ARG A 421 -22.74 18.62 -41.19
N THR A 422 -23.00 19.78 -41.79
CA THR A 422 -24.32 20.40 -41.71
C THR A 422 -25.32 19.50 -42.42
N GLN A 423 -26.38 19.08 -41.71
CA GLN A 423 -27.46 18.30 -42.29
C GLN A 423 -28.06 19.10 -43.46
N GLN A 424 -28.01 18.56 -44.68
CA GLN A 424 -28.58 19.28 -45.83
C GLN A 424 -30.08 19.47 -45.60
N LYS A 425 -30.55 20.70 -45.82
CA LYS A 425 -31.95 21.09 -45.62
C LYS A 425 -32.82 20.19 -46.52
N PHE A 426 -33.72 19.43 -45.89
CA PHE A 426 -34.67 18.57 -46.59
C PHE A 426 -35.49 19.41 -47.58
N GLN A 427 -35.36 19.12 -48.87
CA GLN A 427 -36.18 19.71 -49.93
C GLN A 427 -37.28 18.70 -50.27
N MET A 428 -38.54 19.11 -50.13
CA MET A 428 -39.70 18.36 -50.61
C MET A 428 -39.67 18.33 -52.14
N GLY A 429 -39.03 17.33 -52.73
CA GLY A 429 -39.10 17.02 -54.15
C GLY A 429 -40.30 16.12 -54.47
N GLY A 430 -41.49 16.49 -54.00
CA GLY A 430 -42.73 15.85 -54.44
C GLY A 430 -43.20 16.53 -55.71
N GLU A 431 -43.30 15.79 -56.82
CA GLU A 431 -43.80 16.29 -58.11
C GLU A 431 -45.22 16.87 -57.95
N ALA A 432 -45.33 18.19 -57.91
CA ALA A 432 -46.61 18.86 -58.06
C ALA A 432 -47.02 18.76 -59.53
N LYS A 433 -48.10 18.02 -59.83
CA LYS A 433 -48.67 17.97 -61.18
C LYS A 433 -49.23 19.34 -61.54
N THR A 434 -48.50 20.10 -62.35
CA THR A 434 -48.95 21.35 -62.96
C THR A 434 -49.58 21.09 -64.33
N TYR A 435 -50.59 21.88 -64.68
CA TYR A 435 -51.30 21.84 -65.97
C TYR A 435 -50.33 22.15 -67.14
N ASN A 436 -50.56 21.61 -68.33
CA ASN A 436 -49.66 21.75 -69.48
C ASN A 436 -50.18 22.79 -70.48
N ASP A 437 -49.63 23.99 -70.38
CA ASP A 437 -49.98 25.18 -71.14
C ASP A 437 -49.55 25.10 -72.62
N GLN A 438 -48.71 24.10 -72.98
CA GLN A 438 -48.21 23.91 -74.35
C GLN A 438 -49.24 23.27 -75.30
N ALA A 439 -50.42 22.91 -74.80
CA ALA A 439 -51.55 22.47 -75.63
C ALA A 439 -52.30 23.64 -76.30
N ASP A 440 -52.06 24.89 -75.89
CA ASP A 440 -52.65 26.09 -76.49
C ASP A 440 -51.60 26.85 -77.31
N PHE A 441 -51.40 26.43 -78.57
CA PHE A 441 -50.52 27.14 -79.51
C PHE A 441 -51.31 28.12 -80.39
N VAL A 442 -51.00 29.41 -80.31
CA VAL A 442 -51.33 30.40 -81.35
C VAL A 442 -50.05 31.10 -81.82
N SER A 443 -49.83 31.02 -83.13
CA SER A 443 -48.66 31.49 -83.87
C SER A 443 -48.57 33.02 -83.95
N THR A 444 -47.42 33.61 -83.58
CA THR A 444 -46.87 34.80 -84.25
C THR A 444 -45.35 34.90 -84.05
N GLN A 445 -44.67 35.24 -85.15
CA GLN A 445 -43.23 35.33 -85.38
C GLN A 445 -42.51 36.42 -84.55
N ARG A 446 -41.23 36.18 -84.18
CA ARG A 446 -40.07 37.11 -84.26
C ARG A 446 -38.77 36.51 -83.63
N GLU A 447 -37.65 36.58 -84.35
CA GLU A 447 -36.26 36.20 -83.97
C GLU A 447 -35.55 37.30 -83.11
N PRO A 448 -34.26 37.18 -82.72
CA PRO A 448 -33.54 36.15 -81.96
C PRO A 448 -32.81 36.71 -80.69
N VAL A 449 -32.37 35.83 -79.77
CA VAL A 449 -31.88 36.12 -78.39
C VAL A 449 -30.33 36.13 -78.25
N GLU A 450 -29.56 36.16 -79.34
CA GLU A 450 -28.10 35.97 -79.26
C GLU A 450 -27.28 37.22 -78.89
N SER A 451 -27.82 38.44 -79.05
CA SER A 451 -27.09 39.69 -78.72
C SER A 451 -27.06 40.03 -77.23
N ALA A 452 -27.98 39.47 -76.42
CA ALA A 452 -28.05 39.73 -74.98
C ALA A 452 -27.10 38.84 -74.15
N VAL A 453 -26.70 37.68 -74.67
CA VAL A 453 -25.80 36.75 -73.98
C VAL A 453 -24.34 37.19 -74.11
N GLN A 454 -23.95 37.77 -75.25
CA GLN A 454 -22.59 38.30 -75.47
C GLN A 454 -22.30 39.50 -74.56
N ALA A 455 -23.24 40.44 -74.43
CA ALA A 455 -23.08 41.64 -73.60
C ALA A 455 -22.97 41.33 -72.09
N ALA A 456 -23.54 40.22 -71.61
CA ALA A 456 -23.46 39.82 -70.21
C ALA A 456 -22.10 39.20 -69.83
N LEU A 457 -21.37 38.63 -70.80
CA LEU A 457 -20.05 38.02 -70.57
C LEU A 457 -18.95 39.08 -70.51
N ASP A 458 -19.01 40.11 -71.36
CA ASP A 458 -18.01 41.19 -71.39
C ASP A 458 -18.02 42.04 -70.10
N VAL A 459 -19.21 42.31 -69.54
CA VAL A 459 -19.38 43.02 -68.25
C VAL A 459 -18.80 42.21 -67.07
N LYS A 460 -18.69 40.89 -67.19
CA LYS A 460 -18.18 40.01 -66.13
C LYS A 460 -16.65 39.95 -66.12
N GLU A 461 -15.99 40.05 -67.27
CA GLU A 461 -14.54 40.13 -67.36
C GLU A 461 -14.00 41.49 -66.91
N GLU A 462 -14.68 42.59 -67.27
CA GLU A 462 -14.26 43.94 -66.92
C GLU A 462 -14.30 44.18 -65.39
N LYS A 463 -15.34 43.68 -64.70
CA LYS A 463 -15.42 43.68 -63.22
C LYS A 463 -14.32 42.87 -62.54
N ARG A 464 -13.75 41.86 -63.21
CA ARG A 464 -12.68 41.02 -62.64
C ARG A 464 -11.33 41.75 -62.68
N ARG A 465 -11.04 42.44 -63.79
CA ARG A 465 -9.81 43.23 -63.96
C ARG A 465 -9.77 44.46 -63.02
N ALA A 466 -10.88 45.18 -62.88
CA ALA A 466 -10.98 46.32 -61.94
C ALA A 466 -10.79 45.92 -60.45
N LYS A 467 -11.16 44.69 -60.09
CA LYS A 467 -10.99 44.15 -58.72
C LYS A 467 -9.53 43.75 -58.42
N GLU A 468 -8.77 43.34 -59.42
CA GLU A 468 -7.34 43.01 -59.28
C GLU A 468 -6.47 44.26 -59.17
N GLU A 469 -6.73 45.31 -59.97
CA GLU A 469 -6.01 46.59 -59.85
C GLU A 469 -6.25 47.28 -58.49
N ARG A 470 -7.48 47.22 -57.96
CA ARG A 470 -7.80 47.79 -56.62
C ARG A 470 -7.14 47.01 -55.48
N ARG A 471 -6.84 45.72 -55.67
CA ARG A 471 -6.09 44.90 -54.70
C ARG A 471 -4.58 45.12 -54.78
N ALA A 472 -4.05 45.46 -55.94
CA ALA A 472 -2.64 45.83 -56.12
C ALA A 472 -2.32 47.20 -55.49
N LYS A 473 -3.16 48.23 -55.73
CA LYS A 473 -2.99 49.57 -55.11
C LYS A 473 -3.08 49.55 -53.58
N ARG A 474 -3.95 48.73 -53.00
CA ARG A 474 -4.07 48.54 -51.53
C ARG A 474 -2.90 47.78 -50.88
N ARG A 475 -2.10 47.04 -51.66
CA ARG A 475 -0.90 46.36 -51.15
C ARG A 475 0.31 47.29 -51.15
N ALA A 476 0.43 48.15 -52.16
CA ALA A 476 1.49 49.17 -52.22
C ALA A 476 1.37 50.27 -51.14
N GLU A 477 0.15 50.65 -50.73
CA GLU A 477 -0.05 51.65 -49.66
C GLU A 477 0.18 51.11 -48.23
N LYS A 478 0.30 49.80 -48.05
CA LYS A 478 0.48 49.16 -46.73
C LYS A 478 1.93 48.82 -46.36
N GLU A 479 2.88 48.94 -47.28
CA GLU A 479 4.31 48.70 -47.04
C GLU A 479 5.11 49.97 -46.70
N VAL A 480 4.48 51.15 -46.65
CA VAL A 480 5.17 52.46 -46.46
C VAL A 480 4.82 53.15 -45.12
N LYS A 481 4.13 52.48 -44.17
CA LYS A 481 3.68 53.11 -42.90
C LYS A 481 3.92 52.29 -41.63
N SER A 482 5.11 51.73 -41.44
CA SER A 482 5.53 51.24 -40.12
C SER A 482 7.04 51.33 -39.90
N ASP A 483 7.56 52.54 -39.76
CA ASP A 483 8.79 52.88 -39.03
C ASP A 483 8.51 54.21 -38.31
N GLY A 484 8.55 54.23 -36.98
CA GLY A 484 8.32 55.44 -36.17
C GLY A 484 7.76 55.17 -34.76
N GLU A 485 8.51 55.61 -33.76
CA GLU A 485 8.47 55.28 -32.31
C GLU A 485 7.26 55.76 -31.47
N ASN A 486 7.09 55.04 -30.34
CA ASN A 486 6.73 55.42 -28.96
C ASN A 486 5.56 56.38 -28.63
N GLY A 487 4.72 55.94 -27.67
CA GLY A 487 4.25 56.81 -26.58
C GLY A 487 2.77 56.76 -26.15
N VAL A 488 2.46 55.93 -25.13
CA VAL A 488 1.62 56.16 -23.92
C VAL A 488 0.10 56.53 -24.00
N ALA A 489 -0.67 55.72 -23.24
CA ALA A 489 -1.92 55.95 -22.46
C ALA A 489 -3.35 55.90 -23.08
N GLU A 490 -4.16 55.03 -22.43
CA GLU A 490 -5.57 55.16 -21.96
C GLU A 490 -6.69 55.49 -22.97
N ASP A 491 -7.92 55.00 -22.89
CA ASP A 491 -8.61 53.89 -22.20
C ASP A 491 -9.95 53.69 -22.96
N ASP A 492 -10.79 52.79 -22.47
CA ASP A 492 -12.25 52.66 -22.71
C ASP A 492 -12.81 51.73 -23.82
N ALA A 493 -13.35 50.62 -23.30
CA ALA A 493 -14.76 50.22 -23.34
C ALA A 493 -15.31 49.28 -24.45
N MET A 494 -15.80 48.15 -23.93
CA MET A 494 -17.01 47.36 -24.29
C MET A 494 -16.92 46.18 -25.28
N ASP A 495 -16.65 45.02 -24.70
CA ASP A 495 -17.53 43.86 -24.45
C ASP A 495 -18.47 43.25 -25.53
N VAL A 496 -18.43 41.90 -25.54
CA VAL A 496 -19.41 40.88 -25.99
C VAL A 496 -19.77 40.76 -27.48
N ASP A 497 -19.31 39.70 -28.17
CA ASP A 497 -20.09 38.45 -28.37
C ASP A 497 -19.38 37.38 -29.25
N GLY A 498 -19.86 36.14 -29.14
CA GLY A 498 -19.24 34.86 -29.50
C GLY A 498 -18.82 34.55 -30.95
N GLU A 499 -17.74 33.74 -31.03
CA GLU A 499 -17.51 32.53 -31.86
C GLU A 499 -18.55 32.23 -32.98
N GLU A 500 -18.21 31.94 -34.24
CA GLU A 500 -17.28 30.91 -34.70
C GLU A 500 -17.00 31.07 -36.22
N SER A 501 -15.73 30.94 -36.64
CA SER A 501 -15.26 30.12 -37.79
C SER A 501 -13.97 30.66 -38.42
N LYS A 502 -12.83 30.07 -38.03
CA LYS A 502 -11.93 29.36 -38.96
C LYS A 502 -10.60 29.00 -38.30
N LYS A 503 -10.61 27.76 -37.81
CA LYS A 503 -9.49 26.93 -37.41
C LYS A 503 -8.66 26.54 -38.63
N GLU A 504 -7.83 27.44 -39.17
CA GLU A 504 -6.75 27.05 -40.10
C GLU A 504 -5.59 28.06 -40.24
N LYS A 505 -5.39 28.94 -39.25
CA LYS A 505 -4.26 29.90 -39.30
C LYS A 505 -3.58 30.19 -37.95
N LYS A 506 -3.70 29.29 -36.98
CA LYS A 506 -3.08 29.40 -35.64
C LYS A 506 -2.05 28.29 -35.35
N ARG A 507 -1.31 27.86 -36.37
CA ARG A 507 -0.17 26.91 -36.22
C ARG A 507 1.16 27.44 -36.77
N LYS A 508 1.24 28.72 -37.17
CA LYS A 508 2.48 29.36 -37.64
C LYS A 508 2.81 30.69 -36.94
N ARG A 509 2.16 31.01 -35.82
CA ARG A 509 2.38 32.28 -35.08
C ARG A 509 2.60 32.10 -33.58
N ARG A 510 3.08 30.93 -33.15
CA ARG A 510 3.57 30.67 -31.78
C ARG A 510 5.02 30.21 -31.72
N GLU A 511 5.69 30.12 -32.87
CA GLU A 511 7.14 29.88 -32.96
C GLU A 511 7.96 31.18 -33.03
N SER A 512 7.32 32.36 -33.08
CA SER A 512 8.01 33.65 -33.22
C SER A 512 7.93 34.57 -32.00
N GLU A 513 7.31 34.16 -30.88
CA GLU A 513 7.23 34.96 -29.64
C GLU A 513 7.99 34.34 -28.46
N ALA A 514 8.69 33.22 -28.66
CA ALA A 514 9.60 32.66 -27.66
C ALA A 514 11.07 33.04 -27.88
N ALA A 515 11.35 33.87 -28.91
CA ALA A 515 12.70 34.20 -29.36
C ALA A 515 13.25 35.54 -28.82
N GLU A 516 12.49 36.31 -28.03
CA GLU A 516 12.89 37.70 -27.70
C GLU A 516 13.04 38.01 -26.20
N VAL A 517 13.17 36.99 -25.33
CA VAL A 517 13.48 37.20 -23.90
C VAL A 517 14.79 36.49 -23.46
N VAL A 518 15.66 36.12 -24.41
CA VAL A 518 17.01 35.57 -24.08
C VAL A 518 18.14 36.32 -24.80
N GLU A 519 17.98 37.62 -25.06
CA GLU A 519 19.10 38.51 -25.37
C GLU A 519 19.22 39.61 -24.30
N LYS A 520 19.66 39.21 -23.10
CA LYS A 520 20.52 40.04 -22.22
C LYS A 520 21.10 39.20 -21.07
N SER A 521 21.93 38.22 -21.44
CA SER A 521 23.07 37.76 -20.65
C SER A 521 23.90 36.79 -21.50
N LYS A 522 24.60 37.34 -22.48
CA LYS A 522 25.85 36.73 -22.97
C LYS A 522 26.87 36.95 -21.86
N ASP A 523 27.43 35.87 -21.33
CA ASP A 523 28.87 35.73 -21.13
C ASP A 523 29.23 34.30 -20.69
N LEU A 524 30.23 33.75 -21.40
CA LEU A 524 31.07 32.57 -21.13
C LEU A 524 30.63 31.19 -21.70
N ASP A 525 31.31 30.85 -22.80
CA ASP A 525 31.78 29.56 -23.32
C ASP A 525 30.80 28.54 -23.92
N ALA A 526 30.68 28.62 -25.26
CA ALA A 526 30.11 27.59 -26.11
C ALA A 526 31.21 26.64 -26.64
N GLU A 527 31.31 25.43 -26.08
CA GLU A 527 32.13 24.33 -26.63
C GLU A 527 31.65 23.96 -28.05
N THR A 528 32.58 23.79 -29.00
CA THR A 528 32.24 23.43 -30.38
C THR A 528 31.94 21.92 -30.54
N GLU A 529 31.16 21.55 -31.55
CA GLU A 529 30.72 20.16 -31.79
C GLU A 529 31.90 19.17 -31.98
N ALA A 530 33.06 19.68 -32.40
CA ALA A 530 34.31 18.93 -32.51
C ALA A 530 34.87 18.54 -31.13
N GLU A 531 34.86 19.44 -30.14
CA GLU A 531 35.28 19.16 -28.75
C GLU A 531 34.33 18.19 -28.07
N ARG A 532 33.02 18.30 -28.34
CA ARG A 532 32.03 17.36 -27.80
C ARG A 532 32.19 15.94 -28.36
N LYS A 533 32.60 15.81 -29.63
CA LYS A 533 32.94 14.51 -30.26
C LYS A 533 34.29 13.97 -29.75
N ALA A 534 35.29 14.83 -29.55
CA ALA A 534 36.57 14.46 -28.95
C ALA A 534 36.41 13.97 -27.50
N ARG A 535 35.62 14.66 -26.68
CA ARG A 535 35.31 14.28 -25.29
C ARG A 535 34.50 12.98 -25.20
N LYS A 536 33.59 12.71 -26.14
CA LYS A 536 32.89 11.41 -26.25
C LYS A 536 33.83 10.28 -26.65
N LYS A 537 34.81 10.52 -27.51
CA LYS A 537 35.84 9.54 -27.88
C LYS A 537 36.81 9.28 -26.72
N ALA A 538 37.25 10.32 -26.02
CA ALA A 538 38.09 10.22 -24.82
C ALA A 538 37.39 9.44 -23.70
N ARG A 539 36.11 9.72 -23.44
CA ARG A 539 35.32 9.00 -22.43
C ARG A 539 35.00 7.54 -22.82
N LYS A 540 34.96 7.22 -24.12
CA LYS A 540 34.88 5.83 -24.59
C LYS A 540 36.22 5.11 -24.47
N ALA A 541 37.34 5.79 -24.71
CA ALA A 541 38.68 5.26 -24.54
C ALA A 541 39.01 5.01 -23.05
N GLU A 542 38.62 5.93 -22.16
CA GLU A 542 38.78 5.79 -20.71
C GLU A 542 37.94 4.64 -20.15
N LYS A 543 36.73 4.45 -20.68
CA LYS A 543 35.85 3.32 -20.29
C LYS A 543 36.34 1.98 -20.85
N ALA A 544 37.04 1.98 -21.99
CA ALA A 544 37.70 0.80 -22.54
C ALA A 544 39.00 0.47 -21.78
N ALA A 545 39.76 1.48 -21.35
CA ALA A 545 40.94 1.31 -20.51
C ALA A 545 40.59 0.81 -19.09
N ALA A 546 39.49 1.30 -18.51
CA ALA A 546 38.98 0.81 -17.23
C ALA A 546 38.43 -0.62 -17.31
N ALA A 547 37.90 -1.04 -18.46
CA ALA A 547 37.49 -2.43 -18.70
C ALA A 547 38.70 -3.36 -18.87
N ALA A 548 39.77 -2.90 -19.53
CA ALA A 548 41.01 -3.65 -19.67
C ALA A 548 41.82 -3.76 -18.35
N ALA A 549 41.74 -2.75 -17.47
CA ALA A 549 42.36 -2.80 -16.14
C ALA A 549 41.61 -3.75 -15.17
N GLY A 550 40.29 -3.95 -15.37
CA GLY A 550 39.49 -4.87 -14.55
C GLY A 550 39.72 -6.36 -14.83
N GLU A 551 40.34 -6.71 -15.97
CA GLU A 551 40.69 -8.10 -16.31
C GLU A 551 42.12 -8.49 -15.88
N ALA A 552 42.94 -7.54 -15.39
CA ALA A 552 44.30 -7.81 -14.93
C ALA A 552 44.43 -8.04 -13.40
N ASP A 553 43.41 -7.71 -12.60
CA ASP A 553 43.45 -7.78 -11.13
C ASP A 553 42.78 -9.04 -10.52
N GLY A 554 42.45 -10.02 -11.38
CA GLY A 554 41.78 -11.27 -10.99
C GLY A 554 42.71 -12.43 -10.62
N ALA A 555 44.03 -12.23 -10.59
CA ALA A 555 45.00 -13.33 -10.49
C ALA A 555 46.16 -13.08 -9.51
N GLU A 556 45.95 -12.43 -8.35
CA GLU A 556 46.96 -12.46 -7.28
C GLU A 556 46.40 -12.18 -5.87
N SER A 557 45.65 -13.11 -5.27
CA SER A 557 45.41 -13.07 -3.81
C SER A 557 45.17 -14.44 -3.16
N THR A 558 46.08 -15.38 -3.39
CA THR A 558 46.20 -16.57 -2.52
C THR A 558 47.66 -16.83 -2.15
N LYS A 559 48.17 -16.11 -1.14
CA LYS A 559 49.16 -16.61 -0.16
C LYS A 559 49.61 -15.50 0.79
N LYS A 560 49.79 -15.90 2.06
CA LYS A 560 50.38 -15.18 3.22
C LYS A 560 49.46 -14.27 4.05
N LYS A 561 48.87 -14.89 5.08
CA LYS A 561 49.03 -14.40 6.46
C LYS A 561 48.81 -15.56 7.45
N ARG A 562 49.92 -16.20 7.85
CA ARG A 562 50.01 -17.04 9.05
C ARG A 562 51.37 -16.74 9.69
N ARG A 563 51.35 -16.47 11.01
CA ARG A 563 52.45 -16.19 11.96
C ARG A 563 53.03 -14.77 11.89
N LYS A 564 53.42 -14.12 12.99
CA LYS A 564 53.24 -14.26 14.46
C LYS A 564 53.93 -12.99 15.02
N SER A 565 53.36 -12.37 16.04
CA SER A 565 54.15 -11.70 17.08
C SER A 565 53.61 -12.20 18.41
N GLU A 566 54.53 -12.44 19.35
CA GLU A 566 54.34 -12.93 20.71
C GLU A 566 53.24 -12.15 21.48
N ALA A 567 52.50 -12.70 22.45
CA ALA A 567 52.78 -13.74 23.43
C ALA A 567 51.55 -14.63 23.70
#